data_AF-A0A1G7H1Z3-F1
#
_entry.id   AF-A0A1G7H1Z3-F1
#
_cell.length_a   1.000
_cell.length_b   1.000
_cell.length_c   1.000
_cell.angle_alpha   90.00
_cell.angle_beta   90.00
_cell.angle_gamma   90.00
#
_symmetry.space_group_name_H-M   'P 1'
#
loop_
_entity.id
_entity.type
_entity.pdbx_description
1 polymer ?
#
loop_
_entity_poly.entity_id
_entity_poly.type
_entity_poly.pdbx_seq_one_letter_code
_entity_poly.pdbx_strand_id
1 'polypeptide(L)' 'MGKVSVLDTWWVSLTVGQKERIASKANKKATLYPECTKWWMKQESDRKQTIHDHCVDVHGYLLPEWTDRVDATMSY' A
#
# COMPACT_ATOMS: atom_id res chain seq x y z
N MET A 1 -21.50 -15.90 6.44
CA MET A 1 -20.08 -15.73 6.07
C MET A 1 -19.92 -14.37 5.41
N GLY A 2 -19.24 -13.43 6.06
CA GLY A 2 -19.05 -12.08 5.50
C GLY A 2 -18.23 -12.18 4.21
N LYS A 3 -18.69 -11.55 3.13
CA LYS A 3 -17.94 -11.49 1.88
C LYS A 3 -16.66 -10.70 2.14
N VAL A 4 -15.51 -11.39 2.17
CA VAL A 4 -14.20 -10.74 2.19
C VAL A 4 -14.09 -9.95 0.89
N SER A 5 -13.85 -8.64 0.99
CA SER A 5 -13.74 -7.82 -0.21
C SER A 5 -12.44 -8.15 -0.95
N VAL A 6 -12.45 -8.06 -2.28
CA VAL A 6 -11.25 -8.25 -3.11
C VAL A 6 -10.11 -7.33 -2.65
N LEU A 7 -10.45 -6.13 -2.18
CA LEU A 7 -9.53 -5.13 -1.64
C LEU A 7 -8.90 -5.57 -0.32
N ASP A 8 -9.64 -6.27 0.55
CA ASP A 8 -9.09 -6.83 1.79
C ASP A 8 -8.18 -8.02 1.51
N THR A 9 -8.52 -8.85 0.51
CA THR A 9 -7.66 -9.93 0.03
C THR A 9 -6.35 -9.38 -0.52
N TRP A 10 -6.41 -8.33 -1.36
CA TRP A 10 -5.23 -7.60 -1.83
C TRP A 10 -4.40 -7.08 -0.65
N TRP A 11 -5.03 -6.38 0.30
CA TRP A 11 -4.32 -5.85 1.46
C TRP A 11 -3.59 -6.93 2.24
N VAL A 12 -4.22 -8.09 2.48
CA VAL A 12 -3.61 -9.21 3.21
C VAL A 12 -2.39 -9.76 2.45
N SER A 13 -2.43 -9.79 1.11
CA SER A 13 -1.32 -10.28 0.28
C SER A 13 -0.05 -9.42 0.33
N LEU A 14 -0.16 -8.17 0.78
CA LEU A 14 0.98 -7.25 0.90
C LEU A 14 1.92 -7.64 2.05
N THR A 15 3.20 -7.35 1.89
CA THR A 15 4.19 -7.42 2.97
C THR A 15 3.89 -6.38 4.06
N VAL A 16 4.41 -6.59 5.27
CA VAL A 16 4.27 -5.64 6.38
C VAL A 16 4.77 -4.24 5.99
N GLY A 17 5.97 -4.15 5.41
CA GLY A 17 6.52 -2.86 4.99
C GLY A 17 5.68 -2.14 3.93
N GLN A 18 5.05 -2.87 3.00
CA GLN A 18 4.12 -2.28 2.03
C GLN A 18 2.87 -1.73 2.73
N LYS A 19 2.27 -2.50 3.65
CA LYS A 19 1.10 -2.07 4.43
C LYS A 19 1.39 -0.79 5.22
N GLU A 20 2.53 -0.75 5.92
CA GLU A 20 2.94 0.41 6.71
C GLU A 20 3.18 1.64 5.84
N ARG A 21 3.85 1.48 4.69
CA ARG A 21 4.11 2.57 3.73
C ARG A 21 2.82 3.14 3.16
N ILE A 22 1.93 2.27 2.67
CA ILE A 22 0.65 2.69 2.08
C ILE A 22 -0.21 3.38 3.12
N ALA A 23 -0.40 2.77 4.30
CA ALA A 23 -1.16 3.38 5.38
C ALA A 23 -0.56 4.71 5.82
N SER A 24 0.77 4.79 5.96
CA SER A 24 1.43 6.00 6.42
C SER A 24 1.26 7.18 5.46
N LYS A 25 1.34 6.91 4.15
CA LYS A 25 1.07 7.91 3.11
C LYS A 25 -0.39 8.31 3.07
N ALA A 26 -1.29 7.33 3.00
CA ALA A 26 -2.72 7.58 2.87
C ALA A 26 -3.31 8.28 4.10
N ASN A 27 -2.68 8.08 5.27
CA ASN A 27 -3.05 8.71 6.53
C ASN A 27 -2.20 9.94 6.88
N LYS A 28 -1.20 10.30 6.04
CA LYS A 28 -0.22 11.37 6.28
C LYS A 28 0.41 11.33 7.69
N LYS A 29 0.56 10.12 8.25
CA LYS A 29 1.05 9.86 9.61
C LYS A 29 1.72 8.51 9.65
N ALA A 30 2.89 8.40 10.29
CA ALA A 30 3.55 7.11 10.52
C ALA A 30 2.57 6.11 11.17
N THR A 31 2.22 5.08 10.42
CA THR A 31 1.23 4.05 10.79
C THR A 31 1.89 2.70 10.59
N LEU A 32 2.34 2.10 11.69
CA LEU A 32 3.09 0.85 11.71
C LEU A 32 2.17 -0.35 11.92
N TYR A 33 2.68 -1.55 11.70
CA TYR A 33 1.96 -2.78 11.98
C TYR A 33 1.84 -2.99 13.50
N PRO A 34 0.68 -3.43 14.02
CA PRO A 34 -0.55 -3.83 13.31
C PRO A 34 -1.56 -2.68 13.08
N GLU A 35 -1.24 -1.45 13.49
CA GLU A 35 -2.13 -0.30 13.38
C GLU A 35 -2.50 0.03 11.92
N CYS A 36 -1.58 -0.18 10.98
CA CYS A 36 -1.84 0.01 9.55
C CYS A 36 -2.99 -0.88 9.05
N THR A 37 -3.06 -2.11 9.55
CA THR A 37 -4.12 -3.06 9.19
C THR A 37 -5.43 -2.68 9.87
N LYS A 38 -5.40 -2.25 11.14
CA LYS A 38 -6.61 -1.74 11.81
C LYS A 38 -7.17 -0.51 11.11
N TRP A 39 -6.29 0.38 10.66
CA TRP A 39 -6.65 1.56 9.89
C TRP A 39 -7.29 1.18 8.56
N TRP A 40 -6.70 0.23 7.83
CA TRP A 40 -7.26 -0.28 6.57
C TRP A 40 -8.67 -0.84 6.75
N MET A 41 -8.89 -1.66 7.78
CA MET A 41 -10.20 -2.27 8.04
C MET A 41 -11.30 -1.25 8.40
N LYS A 42 -10.92 -0.04 8.83
CA LYS A 42 -11.85 1.05 9.12
C LYS A 42 -12.17 1.94 7.91
N GLN A 43 -11.45 1.80 6.80
CA GLN A 43 -11.68 2.63 5.61
C GLN A 43 -12.91 2.15 4.83
N GLU A 44 -13.61 3.09 4.22
CA GLU A 44 -14.71 2.82 3.30
C GLU A 44 -14.20 2.21 1.99
N SER A 45 -15.07 1.42 1.35
CA SER A 45 -14.72 0.68 0.12
C SER A 45 -14.22 1.58 -1.01
N ASP A 46 -14.81 2.78 -1.16
CA ASP A 46 -14.42 3.75 -2.18
C ASP A 46 -12.97 4.26 -1.97
N ARG A 47 -12.62 4.59 -0.73
CA ARG A 47 -11.26 5.00 -0.37
C ARG A 47 -10.27 3.85 -0.53
N LYS A 48 -10.65 2.61 -0.16
CA LYS A 48 -9.84 1.42 -0.40
C LYS A 48 -9.61 1.20 -1.90
N GLN A 49 -10.65 1.38 -2.72
CA GLN A 49 -10.57 1.23 -4.17
C GLN A 49 -9.64 2.29 -4.77
N THR A 50 -9.75 3.55 -4.36
CA THR A 50 -8.86 4.63 -4.81
C THR A 50 -7.40 4.35 -4.44
N ILE A 51 -7.15 3.86 -3.21
CA ILE A 51 -5.79 3.50 -2.78
C ILE A 51 -5.26 2.30 -3.56
N HIS A 52 -6.09 1.27 -3.74
CA HIS A 52 -5.75 0.09 -4.52
C HIS A 52 -5.41 0.48 -5.97
N ASP A 53 -6.30 1.22 -6.63
CA ASP A 53 -6.12 1.71 -7.99
C ASP A 53 -4.84 2.56 -8.11
N HIS A 54 -4.62 3.52 -7.21
CA HIS A 54 -3.35 4.27 -7.18
C HIS A 54 -2.10 3.38 -7.00
N CYS A 55 -2.21 2.30 -6.22
CA CYS A 55 -1.11 1.37 -5.99
C CYS A 55 -0.92 0.32 -7.08
N VAL A 56 -1.92 0.10 -7.95
CA VAL A 56 -1.97 -0.99 -8.93
C VAL A 56 -1.98 -0.48 -10.38
N ASP A 57 -2.65 0.64 -10.65
CA ASP A 57 -2.89 1.21 -11.99
C ASP A 57 -1.70 2.04 -12.49
N VAL A 58 -1.02 2.77 -11.60
CA VAL A 58 0.01 3.72 -12.05
C VAL A 58 1.34 3.00 -12.34
N HIS A 59 1.71 1.95 -11.59
CA HIS A 59 2.98 1.24 -11.79
C HIS A 59 2.89 -0.20 -11.33
N GLY A 60 3.39 -1.14 -12.13
CA GLY A 60 3.53 -2.56 -11.77
C GLY A 60 4.45 -2.82 -10.57
N TYR A 61 4.02 -2.40 -9.37
CA TYR A 61 4.66 -2.42 -8.06
C TYR A 61 5.53 -1.24 -7.60
N LEU A 62 5.78 -0.19 -8.38
CA LEU A 62 6.64 0.91 -7.93
C LEU A 62 6.25 2.25 -8.56
N LEU A 63 5.58 3.12 -7.79
CA LEU A 63 5.51 4.55 -8.14
C LEU A 63 6.92 5.04 -8.59
N PRO A 64 7.06 5.87 -9.62
CA PRO A 64 8.31 6.24 -10.28
C PRO A 64 9.02 7.27 -9.40
N GLU A 65 8.26 8.03 -8.63
CA GLU A 65 8.73 8.80 -7.48
C GLU A 65 9.36 7.92 -6.38
N TRP A 66 9.29 6.59 -6.49
CA TRP A 66 9.82 5.58 -5.56
C TRP A 66 10.81 4.60 -6.22
N THR A 67 11.13 4.81 -7.51
CA THR A 67 12.17 4.04 -8.23
C THR A 67 13.52 4.77 -8.25
N ASP A 68 13.58 6.01 -7.76
CA ASP A 68 14.81 6.80 -7.64
C ASP A 68 15.58 6.45 -6.36
N ARG A 69 16.11 5.22 -6.27
CA ARG A 69 17.23 4.81 -5.38
C ARG A 69 17.92 3.51 -5.82
N VAL A 70 17.82 3.13 -7.08
CA VAL A 70 18.60 2.00 -7.61
C VAL A 70 19.11 2.30 -9.03
N ASP A 71 19.87 3.38 -9.17
CA ASP A 71 20.95 3.44 -10.16
C ASP A 71 21.94 4.55 -9.76
N ALA A 72 23.08 4.18 -9.17
CA ALA A 72 24.35 4.91 -9.20
C ALA A 72 25.42 4.35 -8.22
N THR A 73 25.51 3.03 -8.00
CA THR A 73 26.77 2.43 -7.49
C THR A 73 26.95 1.02 -8.01
N MET A 74 27.02 0.88 -9.33
CA MET A 74 27.71 -0.26 -9.94
C MET A 74 28.50 0.26 -11.13
N SER A 75 29.48 1.12 -10.83
CA SER A 75 30.58 1.40 -11.74
C SER A 75 31.52 0.19 -11.71
N TYR A 76 31.77 -0.34 -12.91
CA TYR A 76 32.79 -1.34 -13.23
C TYR A 76 34.17 -0.99 -12.66
#